data_AF-A0A2D4YCX6-F1
#
_entry.id   AF-A0A2D4YCX6-F1
#
_cell.length_a   1.000
_cell.length_b   1.000
_cell.length_c   1.000
_cell.angle_alpha   90.00
_cell.angle_beta   90.00
_cell.angle_gamma   90.00
#
_symmetry.space_group_name_H-M   'P 1'
#
loop_
_entity.id
_entity.type
_entity.pdbx_description
1 polymer ?
#
loop_
_entity_poly.entity_id
_entity_poly.type
_entity_poly.pdbx_seq_one_letter_code
_entity_poly.pdbx_strand_id
1 'polypeptide(L)'
;MKTLKLSILFLLTLVFVNVNAQEKKKYKIHTVAFYNLENLFDTINDPLKYDEASPIMEMHEANRSEVYLAKVKNMAKVVADIGKEDTNNSPAVIGVSEVENRQVLVDLVNDPQLLDKDYGIVHFDSPDARGIDVALLYQKALFKPTDTSSFELKIYDDDTRERVYTRDQLLVSGKLDGELIHIIVNHWPSRRGGEARSRPKRVAAANLNKRIIDSLQSIDPYAKIITMGDLNDNPNNASLKEALKAESKKKKVGFKGIYNPFEDQFKKQGLGTTGYRDAWSLFDQILLTQPFLEKDYETFRYYKSGIFNKNYLTNKHGRYKGYPFRSFADGSFTDGFSDHFPVYVYLVKEVKDEGESTKN
;
A
#
# COMPACT_ATOMS: atom_id res chain seq x y z
N MET A 1 42.89 -5.89 55.48
CA MET A 1 41.50 -6.19 55.07
C MET A 1 40.61 -4.95 54.84
N LYS A 2 40.74 -3.85 55.60
CA LYS A 2 39.92 -2.64 55.38
C LYS A 2 40.27 -1.87 54.09
N THR A 3 41.54 -1.81 53.72
CA THR A 3 42.02 -1.16 52.49
C THR A 3 41.55 -1.87 51.21
N LEU A 4 41.60 -3.21 51.20
CA LEU A 4 41.14 -4.03 50.07
C LEU A 4 39.63 -3.87 49.79
N LYS A 5 38.81 -3.69 50.84
CA LYS A 5 37.37 -3.42 50.71
C LYS A 5 37.08 -2.05 50.08
N LEU A 6 37.91 -1.05 50.36
CA LEU A 6 37.75 0.30 49.81
C LEU A 6 38.12 0.35 48.32
N SER A 7 39.16 -0.38 47.92
CA SER A 7 39.58 -0.50 46.52
C SER A 7 38.56 -1.24 45.66
N ILE A 8 37.91 -2.29 46.19
CA ILE A 8 36.83 -3.02 45.50
C ILE A 8 35.58 -2.14 45.33
N LEU A 9 35.24 -1.31 46.32
CA LEU A 9 34.11 -0.39 46.24
C LEU A 9 34.35 0.74 45.21
N PHE A 10 35.60 1.22 45.09
CA PHE A 10 36.00 2.20 44.09
C PHE A 10 35.99 1.62 42.67
N LEU A 11 36.42 0.36 42.52
CA LEU A 11 36.38 -0.36 41.24
C LEU A 11 34.92 -0.64 40.80
N LEU A 12 34.04 -1.00 41.74
CA LEU A 12 32.61 -1.18 41.47
C LEU A 12 31.94 0.13 41.05
N THR A 13 32.27 1.26 41.70
CA THR A 13 31.72 2.57 41.31
C THR A 13 32.18 3.01 39.92
N LEU A 14 33.45 2.79 39.54
CA LEU A 14 33.97 3.04 38.19
C LEU A 14 33.32 2.18 37.10
N VAL A 15 32.90 0.96 37.42
CA VAL A 15 32.15 0.09 36.49
C VAL A 15 30.71 0.58 36.29
N PHE A 16 30.09 1.20 37.30
CA PHE A 16 28.74 1.79 37.18
C PHE A 16 28.72 3.12 36.41
N VAL A 17 29.80 3.92 36.39
CA VAL A 17 29.84 5.17 35.60
C VAL A 17 30.06 4.92 34.10
N ASN A 18 30.56 3.74 33.72
CA ASN A 18 30.80 3.37 32.32
C ASN A 18 29.66 2.56 31.69
N VAL A 19 28.49 2.47 32.34
CA VAL A 19 27.28 1.99 31.68
C VAL A 19 26.77 3.11 30.78
N ASN A 20 27.40 3.15 29.61
CA ASN A 20 27.16 3.99 28.46
C ASN A 20 25.75 4.57 28.44
N ALA A 21 25.68 5.90 28.53
CA ALA A 21 24.66 6.66 27.84
C ALA A 21 24.75 6.29 26.35
N GLN A 22 24.00 5.27 25.92
CA GLN A 22 23.66 5.17 24.51
C GLN A 22 22.89 6.43 24.19
N GLU A 23 23.49 7.32 23.40
CA GLU A 23 22.78 8.44 22.81
C GLU A 23 21.50 7.88 22.19
N LYS A 24 20.35 8.39 22.63
CA LYS A 24 19.06 7.97 22.12
C LYS A 24 18.97 8.44 20.67
N LYS A 25 19.35 7.57 19.74
CA LYS A 25 19.16 7.78 18.30
C LYS A 25 17.69 8.10 18.05
N LYS A 26 17.43 9.26 17.47
CA LYS A 26 16.09 9.67 17.03
C LYS A 26 15.84 9.11 15.64
N TYR A 27 14.62 8.66 15.39
CA TYR A 27 14.22 8.14 14.09
C TYR A 27 13.02 8.90 13.59
N LYS A 28 13.03 9.20 12.29
CA LYS A 28 11.84 9.60 11.55
C LYS A 28 11.16 8.34 11.05
N ILE A 29 9.83 8.30 11.17
CA ILE A 29 8.99 7.20 10.72
C ILE A 29 7.94 7.73 9.74
N HIS A 30 7.76 7.03 8.62
CA HIS A 30 6.68 7.29 7.66
C HIS A 30 5.84 6.05 7.45
N THR A 31 4.54 6.25 7.34
CA THR A 31 3.61 5.23 6.86
C THR A 31 3.49 5.33 5.34
N VAL A 32 3.70 4.21 4.66
CA VAL A 32 3.35 4.03 3.23
C VAL A 32 2.26 2.98 3.17
N ALA A 33 1.14 3.29 2.53
CA ALA A 33 -0.06 2.46 2.57
C ALA A 33 -0.59 2.12 1.18
N PHE A 34 -1.48 1.13 1.13
CA PHE A 34 -2.33 0.84 -0.03
C PHE A 34 -3.76 0.56 0.42
N TYR A 35 -4.75 1.04 -0.33
CA TYR A 35 -6.17 0.80 -0.05
C TYR A 35 -7.03 0.70 -1.32
N ASN A 36 -7.71 -0.44 -1.50
CA ASN A 36 -8.80 -0.56 -2.47
C ASN A 36 -10.06 0.15 -1.93
N LEU A 37 -10.57 1.15 -2.67
CA LEU A 37 -11.67 2.02 -2.23
C LEU A 37 -13.07 1.45 -2.52
N GLU A 38 -13.18 0.22 -3.06
CA GLU A 38 -14.42 -0.47 -3.43
C GLU A 38 -15.34 0.39 -4.31
N ASN A 39 -14.97 0.55 -5.59
CA ASN A 39 -15.67 1.38 -6.58
C ASN A 39 -16.02 2.77 -6.02
N LEU A 40 -15.01 3.60 -5.74
CA LEU A 40 -15.22 5.03 -5.49
C LEU A 40 -15.56 5.73 -6.82
N PHE A 41 -16.87 5.79 -7.08
CA PHE A 41 -17.49 6.38 -8.26
C PHE A 41 -18.34 7.58 -7.84
N ASP A 42 -18.43 8.58 -8.71
CA ASP A 42 -19.30 9.74 -8.56
C ASP A 42 -20.74 9.44 -9.02
N THR A 43 -21.54 10.49 -9.17
CA THR A 43 -22.98 10.37 -9.42
C THR A 43 -23.38 10.58 -10.88
N ILE A 44 -22.40 10.78 -11.77
CA ILE A 44 -22.56 11.18 -13.16
C ILE A 44 -22.15 10.02 -14.08
N ASN A 45 -23.10 9.50 -14.85
CA ASN A 45 -22.83 8.37 -15.75
C ASN A 45 -21.85 8.75 -16.87
N ASP A 46 -20.76 8.00 -17.03
CA ASP A 46 -19.90 8.07 -18.22
C ASP A 46 -20.39 7.11 -19.33
N PRO A 47 -21.01 7.61 -20.42
CA PRO A 47 -21.55 6.76 -21.48
C PRO A 47 -20.46 6.08 -22.34
N LEU A 48 -19.19 6.43 -22.18
CA LEU A 48 -18.06 5.79 -22.88
C LEU A 48 -17.51 4.59 -22.12
N LYS A 49 -17.96 4.37 -20.88
CA LYS A 49 -17.56 3.28 -20.01
C LYS A 49 -18.77 2.43 -19.64
N TYR A 50 -18.53 1.26 -19.07
CA TYR A 50 -19.56 0.42 -18.45
C TYR A 50 -19.86 0.89 -17.03
N ASP A 51 -20.09 2.19 -16.88
CA ASP A 51 -20.29 2.85 -15.60
C ASP A 51 -21.68 2.55 -15.01
N GLU A 52 -22.70 2.30 -15.83
CA GLU A 52 -24.03 1.88 -15.37
C GLU A 52 -24.03 0.61 -14.50
N ALA A 53 -22.96 -0.20 -14.55
CA ALA A 53 -22.76 -1.39 -13.72
C ALA A 53 -22.04 -1.09 -12.38
N SER A 54 -21.74 0.18 -12.07
CA SER A 54 -21.20 0.59 -10.78
C SER A 54 -22.31 0.58 -9.72
N PRO A 55 -21.99 0.26 -8.45
CA PRO A 55 -23.02 0.19 -7.41
C PRO A 55 -23.81 1.49 -7.26
N ILE A 56 -23.17 2.64 -7.45
CA ILE A 56 -23.84 3.94 -7.33
C ILE A 56 -24.81 4.20 -8.49
N MET A 57 -24.49 3.74 -9.70
CA MET A 57 -25.38 3.85 -10.86
C MET A 57 -26.54 2.85 -10.80
N GLU A 58 -26.33 1.64 -10.27
CA GLU A 58 -27.42 0.67 -10.07
C GLU A 58 -28.44 1.14 -9.01
N MET A 59 -28.03 2.03 -8.10
CA MET A 59 -28.91 2.60 -7.09
C MET A 59 -29.88 3.63 -7.66
N HIS A 60 -31.03 3.77 -6.99
CA HIS A 60 -32.03 4.78 -7.30
C HIS A 60 -31.42 6.20 -7.24
N GLU A 61 -31.65 6.99 -8.29
CA GLU A 61 -31.02 8.30 -8.53
C GLU A 61 -31.10 9.24 -7.32
N ALA A 62 -32.26 9.30 -6.66
CA ALA A 62 -32.48 10.16 -5.49
C ALA A 62 -31.54 9.88 -4.29
N ASN A 63 -30.90 8.71 -4.24
CA ASN A 63 -30.02 8.32 -3.13
C ASN A 63 -28.54 8.55 -3.44
N ARG A 64 -28.17 8.74 -4.72
CA ARG A 64 -26.76 8.69 -5.18
C ARG A 64 -25.89 9.75 -4.51
N SER A 65 -26.36 10.99 -4.44
CA SER A 65 -25.58 12.10 -3.88
C SER A 65 -25.27 11.92 -2.39
N GLU A 66 -26.24 11.47 -1.59
CA GLU A 66 -26.03 11.23 -0.16
C GLU A 66 -25.05 10.06 0.07
N VAL A 67 -25.23 8.96 -0.68
CA VAL A 67 -24.37 7.79 -0.63
C VAL A 67 -22.94 8.11 -1.03
N TYR A 68 -22.76 8.89 -2.10
CA TYR A 68 -21.45 9.34 -2.57
C TYR A 68 -20.70 10.09 -1.47
N LEU A 69 -21.33 11.11 -0.88
CA LEU A 69 -20.72 11.92 0.18
C LEU A 69 -20.39 11.08 1.42
N ALA A 70 -21.27 10.16 1.80
CA ALA A 70 -21.02 9.23 2.91
C ALA A 70 -19.82 8.31 2.62
N LYS A 71 -19.74 7.76 1.41
CA LYS A 71 -18.61 6.92 0.98
C LYS A 71 -17.29 7.70 0.97
N VAL A 72 -17.25 8.91 0.41
CA VAL A 72 -16.07 9.78 0.42
C VAL A 72 -15.58 10.03 1.85
N LYS A 73 -16.51 10.38 2.76
CA LYS A 73 -16.20 10.60 4.19
C LYS A 73 -15.67 9.34 4.88
N ASN A 74 -16.24 8.18 4.55
CA ASN A 74 -15.77 6.88 5.06
C ASN A 74 -14.36 6.56 4.58
N MET A 75 -14.06 6.80 3.30
CA MET A 75 -12.71 6.63 2.75
C MET A 75 -11.72 7.59 3.40
N ALA A 76 -12.08 8.86 3.54
CA ALA A 76 -11.24 9.88 4.17
C ALA A 76 -10.89 9.51 5.61
N LYS A 77 -11.86 9.00 6.37
CA LYS A 77 -11.65 8.52 7.74
C LYS A 77 -10.57 7.43 7.81
N VAL A 78 -10.63 6.47 6.90
CA VAL A 78 -9.68 5.35 6.88
C VAL A 78 -8.29 5.83 6.54
N VAL A 79 -8.15 6.64 5.48
CA VAL A 79 -6.87 7.24 5.09
C VAL A 79 -6.27 8.05 6.24
N ALA A 80 -7.10 8.82 6.96
CA ALA A 80 -6.64 9.64 8.09
C ALA A 80 -6.10 8.80 9.26
N ASP A 81 -6.67 7.61 9.49
CA ASP A 81 -6.38 6.76 10.65
C ASP A 81 -5.23 5.76 10.42
N ILE A 82 -4.92 5.36 9.17
CA ILE A 82 -3.84 4.39 8.90
C ILE A 82 -2.50 4.94 9.39
N GLY A 83 -1.86 4.22 10.32
CA GLY A 83 -0.54 4.57 10.86
C GLY A 83 -0.53 5.70 11.90
N LYS A 84 -1.68 6.33 12.17
CA LYS A 84 -1.80 7.50 13.06
C LYS A 84 -1.33 7.24 14.49
N GLU A 85 -1.64 6.07 15.04
CA GLU A 85 -1.25 5.72 16.43
C GLU A 85 0.27 5.57 16.60
N ASP A 86 0.97 5.09 15.56
CA ASP A 86 2.41 4.80 15.64
C ASP A 86 3.26 5.98 15.14
N THR A 87 2.76 6.78 14.20
CA THR A 87 3.52 7.86 13.54
C THR A 87 3.03 9.26 13.87
N ASN A 88 1.88 9.37 14.55
CA ASN A 88 1.16 10.64 14.76
C ASN A 88 0.86 11.39 13.43
N ASN A 89 0.79 10.65 12.32
CA ASN A 89 0.45 11.16 11.00
C ASN A 89 -0.36 10.13 10.21
N SER A 90 -1.06 10.59 9.19
CA SER A 90 -1.64 9.74 8.14
C SER A 90 -0.54 9.31 7.16
N PRO A 91 -0.80 8.38 6.21
CA PRO A 91 0.21 7.90 5.29
C PRO A 91 0.89 9.03 4.52
N ALA A 92 2.23 9.10 4.58
CA ALA A 92 2.99 10.05 3.78
C ALA A 92 2.74 9.84 2.28
N VAL A 93 2.53 8.57 1.91
CA VAL A 93 2.14 8.12 0.57
C VAL A 93 1.12 7.00 0.72
N ILE A 94 0.06 7.01 -0.09
CA ILE A 94 -0.91 5.93 -0.21
C ILE A 94 -1.27 5.66 -1.66
N GLY A 95 -1.08 4.41 -2.10
CA GLY A 95 -1.66 3.93 -3.36
C GLY A 95 -3.12 3.55 -3.16
N VAL A 96 -3.97 3.83 -4.15
CA VAL A 96 -5.38 3.47 -4.13
C VAL A 96 -5.80 2.80 -5.44
N SER A 97 -6.83 1.97 -5.36
CA SER A 97 -7.47 1.33 -6.53
C SER A 97 -8.99 1.43 -6.45
N GLU A 98 -9.64 1.07 -7.56
CA GLU A 98 -11.10 1.20 -7.71
C GLU A 98 -11.57 2.65 -7.62
N VAL A 99 -10.81 3.50 -8.30
CA VAL A 99 -11.08 4.92 -8.51
C VAL A 99 -11.70 5.08 -9.88
N GLU A 100 -12.83 5.78 -9.98
CA GLU A 100 -13.44 6.05 -11.29
C GLU A 100 -12.68 7.12 -12.07
N ASN A 101 -12.38 8.24 -11.43
CA ASN A 101 -11.78 9.39 -12.10
C ASN A 101 -11.02 10.30 -11.12
N ARG A 102 -10.41 11.36 -11.65
CA ARG A 102 -9.66 12.30 -10.80
C ARG A 102 -10.54 13.09 -9.84
N GLN A 103 -11.80 13.37 -10.18
CA GLN A 103 -12.69 14.21 -9.37
C GLN A 103 -13.00 13.52 -8.03
N VAL A 104 -13.29 12.22 -8.03
CA VAL A 104 -13.52 11.49 -6.76
C VAL A 104 -12.32 11.51 -5.82
N LEU A 105 -11.09 11.58 -6.35
CA LEU A 105 -9.88 11.74 -5.54
C LEU A 105 -9.74 13.16 -4.98
N VAL A 106 -10.15 14.18 -5.76
CA VAL A 106 -10.19 15.57 -5.30
C VAL A 106 -11.16 15.69 -4.13
N ASP A 107 -12.33 15.08 -4.23
CA ASP A 107 -13.33 15.11 -3.16
C ASP A 107 -12.85 14.35 -1.92
N LEU A 108 -12.18 13.21 -2.10
CA LEU A 108 -11.53 12.47 -1.03
C LEU A 108 -10.47 13.31 -0.28
N VAL A 109 -9.50 13.88 -0.98
CA VAL A 109 -8.40 14.61 -0.30
C VAL A 109 -8.82 15.93 0.33
N ASN A 110 -9.95 16.49 -0.10
CA ASN A 110 -10.52 17.72 0.45
C ASN A 110 -11.54 17.49 1.57
N ASP A 111 -11.85 16.24 1.93
CA ASP A 111 -12.65 15.95 3.11
C ASP A 111 -11.99 16.58 4.36
N PRO A 112 -12.76 17.16 5.31
CA PRO A 112 -12.21 17.81 6.50
C PRO A 112 -11.24 16.97 7.33
N GLN A 113 -11.29 15.63 7.22
CA GLN A 113 -10.38 14.73 7.92
C GLN A 113 -8.98 14.65 7.31
N LEU A 114 -8.81 15.10 6.06
CA LEU A 114 -7.56 15.03 5.29
C LEU A 114 -7.04 16.41 4.85
N LEU A 115 -7.87 17.44 4.91
CA LEU A 115 -7.55 18.77 4.40
C LEU A 115 -6.24 19.35 4.96
N ASP A 116 -5.94 19.10 6.24
CA ASP A 116 -4.71 19.57 6.90
C ASP A 116 -3.45 18.83 6.44
N LYS A 117 -3.59 17.68 5.77
CA LYS A 117 -2.47 16.87 5.26
C LYS A 117 -1.99 17.31 3.88
N ASP A 118 -2.77 18.14 3.18
CA ASP A 118 -2.45 18.69 1.86
C ASP A 118 -1.95 17.62 0.89
N TYR A 119 -2.79 16.60 0.64
CA TYR A 119 -2.46 15.53 -0.30
C TYR A 119 -2.42 16.05 -1.74
N GLY A 120 -1.38 15.66 -2.47
CA GLY A 120 -1.31 15.70 -3.93
C GLY A 120 -1.79 14.40 -4.54
N ILE A 121 -2.14 14.45 -5.83
CA ILE A 121 -2.71 13.33 -6.59
C ILE A 121 -1.87 13.07 -7.83
N VAL A 122 -1.52 11.81 -8.09
CA VAL A 122 -1.07 11.30 -9.39
C VAL A 122 -2.09 10.27 -9.87
N HIS A 123 -2.70 10.51 -11.04
CA HIS A 123 -3.76 9.69 -11.63
C HIS A 123 -3.67 9.76 -13.16
N PHE A 124 -3.96 8.64 -13.81
CA PHE A 124 -4.13 8.53 -15.27
C PHE A 124 -5.33 7.66 -15.54
N ASP A 125 -6.11 8.03 -16.55
CA ASP A 125 -7.19 7.17 -17.02
C ASP A 125 -6.59 5.95 -17.72
N SER A 126 -7.09 4.76 -17.39
CA SER A 126 -6.66 3.50 -18.02
C SER A 126 -7.65 3.02 -19.09
N PRO A 127 -7.23 2.05 -19.93
CA PRO A 127 -8.11 1.45 -20.91
C PRO A 127 -9.24 0.60 -20.32
N ASP A 128 -9.30 0.40 -19.00
CA ASP A 128 -10.32 -0.43 -18.36
C ASP A 128 -11.73 -0.02 -18.80
N ALA A 129 -12.51 -1.00 -19.24
CA ALA A 129 -13.83 -0.77 -19.82
C ALA A 129 -14.86 -0.29 -18.79
N ARG A 130 -14.61 -0.49 -17.49
CA ARG A 130 -15.45 0.01 -16.39
C ARG A 130 -15.02 1.41 -15.92
N GLY A 131 -13.94 1.96 -16.46
CA GLY A 131 -13.38 3.23 -15.99
C GLY A 131 -12.73 3.11 -14.61
N ILE A 132 -12.23 1.92 -14.24
CA ILE A 132 -11.56 1.75 -12.95
C ILE A 132 -10.06 1.96 -13.10
N ASP A 133 -9.51 2.80 -12.24
CA ASP A 133 -8.10 3.18 -12.22
C ASP A 133 -7.42 2.96 -10.86
N VAL A 134 -6.12 3.20 -10.89
CA VAL A 134 -5.25 3.31 -9.72
C VAL A 134 -4.72 4.73 -9.59
N ALA A 135 -4.43 5.14 -8.36
CA ALA A 135 -3.85 6.45 -8.11
C ALA A 135 -2.82 6.41 -6.99
N LEU A 136 -2.00 7.46 -6.92
CA LEU A 136 -1.14 7.74 -5.79
C LEU A 136 -1.55 9.06 -5.12
N LEU A 137 -1.88 9.00 -3.83
CA LEU A 137 -2.03 10.19 -3.00
C LEU A 137 -0.77 10.35 -2.15
N TYR A 138 -0.28 11.58 -2.00
CA TYR A 138 0.94 11.84 -1.24
C TYR A 138 0.87 13.17 -0.49
N GLN A 139 1.37 13.23 0.75
CA GLN A 139 1.47 14.51 1.47
C GLN A 139 2.56 15.36 0.82
N LYS A 140 2.21 16.52 0.24
CA LYS A 140 3.13 17.34 -0.57
C LYS A 140 4.37 17.82 0.20
N ALA A 141 4.23 18.01 1.52
CA ALA A 141 5.32 18.38 2.40
C ALA A 141 6.39 17.28 2.53
N LEU A 142 6.00 16.01 2.40
CA LEU A 142 6.85 14.85 2.66
C LEU A 142 7.36 14.18 1.39
N PHE A 143 6.53 14.10 0.35
CA PHE A 143 6.87 13.44 -0.90
C PHE A 143 6.71 14.39 -2.09
N LYS A 144 7.75 14.45 -2.93
CA LYS A 144 7.78 15.29 -4.13
C LYS A 144 8.00 14.41 -5.36
N PRO A 145 6.95 14.11 -6.15
CA PRO A 145 7.10 13.42 -7.43
C PRO A 145 8.09 14.16 -8.33
N THR A 146 8.95 13.39 -9.00
CA THR A 146 9.92 13.89 -10.00
C THR A 146 9.66 13.31 -11.38
N ASP A 147 9.05 12.13 -11.46
CA ASP A 147 8.66 11.48 -12.72
C ASP A 147 7.43 10.60 -12.50
N THR A 148 6.53 10.57 -13.47
CA THR A 148 5.26 9.81 -13.41
C THR A 148 4.95 9.18 -14.75
N SER A 149 4.55 7.91 -14.75
CA SER A 149 4.22 7.18 -15.97
C SER A 149 3.18 6.11 -15.71
N SER A 150 2.40 5.77 -16.74
CA SER A 150 1.44 4.66 -16.73
C SER A 150 1.87 3.59 -17.71
N PHE A 151 1.79 2.31 -17.30
CA PHE A 151 2.18 1.18 -18.12
C PHE A 151 0.97 0.29 -18.43
N GLU A 152 0.60 0.24 -19.70
CA GLU A 152 -0.52 -0.54 -20.18
C GLU A 152 -0.25 -2.05 -20.15
N LEU A 153 -1.17 -2.80 -19.54
CA LEU A 153 -1.16 -4.25 -19.55
C LEU A 153 -1.87 -4.79 -20.80
N LYS A 154 -1.08 -5.31 -21.74
CA LYS A 154 -1.60 -5.98 -22.94
C LYS A 154 -1.82 -7.47 -22.67
N ILE A 155 -3.08 -7.84 -22.49
CA ILE A 155 -3.53 -9.23 -22.32
C ILE A 155 -4.66 -9.54 -23.30
N TYR A 156 -4.86 -10.82 -23.57
CA TYR A 156 -5.85 -11.33 -24.50
C TYR A 156 -6.67 -12.42 -23.82
N ASP A 157 -7.89 -12.62 -24.29
CA ASP A 157 -8.70 -13.73 -23.86
C ASP A 157 -8.19 -15.04 -24.49
N ASP A 158 -8.17 -16.11 -23.71
CA ASP A 158 -7.58 -17.38 -24.14
C ASP A 158 -8.42 -18.06 -25.23
N ASP A 159 -9.74 -17.88 -25.18
CA ASP A 159 -10.69 -18.54 -26.09
C ASP A 159 -10.87 -17.73 -27.38
N THR A 160 -11.18 -16.43 -27.25
CA THR A 160 -11.50 -15.56 -28.39
C THR A 160 -10.26 -14.92 -29.02
N ARG A 161 -9.13 -14.89 -28.30
CA ARG A 161 -7.90 -14.16 -28.68
C ARG A 161 -8.10 -12.65 -28.83
N GLU A 162 -9.26 -12.14 -28.41
CA GLU A 162 -9.56 -10.72 -28.41
C GLU A 162 -8.82 -10.01 -27.29
N ARG A 163 -8.58 -8.71 -27.49
CA ARG A 163 -7.90 -7.88 -26.52
C ARG A 163 -8.77 -7.68 -25.28
N VAL A 164 -8.20 -7.95 -24.11
CA VAL A 164 -8.84 -7.65 -22.82
C VAL A 164 -8.26 -6.34 -22.31
N TYR A 165 -9.09 -5.31 -22.31
CA TYR A 165 -8.74 -4.02 -21.71
C TYR A 165 -8.88 -4.09 -20.19
N THR A 166 -7.89 -3.57 -19.49
CA THR A 166 -7.75 -3.66 -18.03
C THR A 166 -6.89 -2.51 -17.54
N ARG A 167 -6.81 -2.37 -16.22
CA ARG A 167 -6.02 -1.36 -15.53
C ARG A 167 -4.54 -1.37 -15.93
N ASP A 168 -4.00 -0.18 -15.98
CA ASP A 168 -2.56 0.06 -16.09
C ASP A 168 -1.85 -0.09 -14.74
N GLN A 169 -0.51 -0.08 -14.78
CA GLN A 169 0.34 0.05 -13.59
C GLN A 169 0.96 1.44 -13.55
N LEU A 170 0.69 2.18 -12.46
CA LEU A 170 1.17 3.54 -12.26
C LEU A 170 2.56 3.50 -11.61
N LEU A 171 3.57 4.07 -12.24
CA LEU A 171 4.88 4.34 -11.66
C LEU A 171 5.02 5.82 -11.30
N VAL A 172 5.39 6.08 -10.04
CA VAL A 172 5.75 7.40 -9.54
C VAL A 172 7.13 7.33 -8.92
N SER A 173 8.07 8.08 -9.48
CA SER A 173 9.38 8.33 -8.88
C SER A 173 9.33 9.67 -8.15
N GLY A 174 9.87 9.75 -6.94
CA GLY A 174 9.89 11.00 -6.20
C GLY A 174 10.73 10.96 -4.94
N LYS A 175 10.88 12.11 -4.30
CA LYS A 175 11.70 12.26 -3.09
C LYS A 175 10.83 12.24 -1.84
N LEU A 176 10.95 11.20 -1.02
CA LEU A 176 10.39 11.15 0.34
C LEU A 176 11.43 11.75 1.30
N ASP A 177 11.16 12.92 1.88
CA ASP A 177 12.13 13.66 2.70
C ASP A 177 13.52 13.76 2.05
N GLY A 178 13.52 14.12 0.75
CA GLY A 178 14.75 14.29 -0.03
C GLY A 178 15.34 13.00 -0.60
N GLU A 179 14.86 11.83 -0.20
CA GLU A 179 15.36 10.53 -0.63
C GLU A 179 14.56 9.96 -1.79
N LEU A 180 15.22 9.60 -2.89
CA LEU A 180 14.56 9.05 -4.07
C LEU A 180 13.99 7.65 -3.78
N ILE A 181 12.68 7.50 -4.02
CA ILE A 181 11.94 6.25 -3.94
C ILE A 181 11.05 6.16 -5.18
N HIS A 182 10.91 4.94 -5.71
CA HIS A 182 9.97 4.62 -6.78
C HIS A 182 8.79 3.84 -6.19
N ILE A 183 7.58 4.22 -6.56
CA ILE A 183 6.35 3.57 -6.14
C ILE A 183 5.61 3.08 -7.37
N ILE A 184 5.23 1.81 -7.38
CA ILE A 184 4.38 1.22 -8.41
C ILE A 184 3.04 0.84 -7.77
N VAL A 185 1.94 1.41 -8.26
CA VAL A 185 0.57 1.09 -7.81
C VAL A 185 -0.10 0.18 -8.83
N ASN A 186 -0.73 -0.89 -8.35
CA ASN A 186 -1.28 -1.95 -9.16
C ASN A 186 -2.73 -2.25 -8.80
N HIS A 187 -3.51 -2.65 -9.81
CA HIS A 187 -4.78 -3.36 -9.62
C HIS A 187 -4.91 -4.46 -10.69
N TRP A 188 -4.40 -5.64 -10.38
CA TRP A 188 -4.28 -6.73 -11.35
C TRP A 188 -5.63 -7.33 -11.77
N PRO A 189 -5.72 -8.04 -12.91
CA PRO A 189 -6.93 -8.71 -13.34
C PRO A 189 -7.54 -9.58 -12.25
N SER A 190 -8.85 -9.44 -12.02
CA SER A 190 -9.55 -10.17 -10.96
C SER A 190 -9.62 -11.67 -11.24
N ARG A 191 -10.05 -12.43 -10.24
CA ARG A 191 -10.25 -13.90 -10.37
C ARG A 191 -11.53 -14.30 -11.12
N ARG A 192 -12.07 -13.42 -11.98
CA ARG A 192 -13.30 -13.69 -12.76
C ARG A 192 -13.12 -14.94 -13.62
N GLY A 193 -14.11 -15.84 -13.57
CA GLY A 193 -14.04 -17.15 -14.25
C GLY A 193 -13.22 -18.21 -13.50
N GLY A 194 -12.77 -17.92 -12.26
CA GLY A 194 -12.02 -18.83 -11.41
C GLY A 194 -10.51 -18.58 -11.44
N GLU A 195 -9.83 -18.96 -10.37
CA GLU A 195 -8.39 -18.69 -10.19
C GLU A 195 -7.56 -19.29 -11.32
N ALA A 196 -7.82 -20.54 -11.73
CA ALA A 196 -7.06 -21.22 -12.77
C ALA A 196 -7.18 -20.55 -14.14
N ARG A 197 -8.39 -20.16 -14.56
CA ARG A 197 -8.65 -19.49 -15.84
C ARG A 197 -8.04 -18.09 -15.90
N SER A 198 -8.10 -17.36 -14.78
CA SER A 198 -7.63 -15.98 -14.71
C SER A 198 -6.13 -15.84 -14.40
N ARG A 199 -5.47 -16.90 -13.92
CA ARG A 199 -4.05 -16.89 -13.52
C ARG A 199 -3.10 -16.36 -14.60
N PRO A 200 -3.17 -16.76 -15.89
CA PRO A 200 -2.24 -16.26 -16.91
C PRO A 200 -2.27 -14.73 -17.04
N LYS A 201 -3.46 -14.11 -16.89
CA LYS A 201 -3.65 -12.66 -16.94
C LYS A 201 -2.93 -11.94 -15.78
N ARG A 202 -2.99 -12.51 -14.57
CA ARG A 202 -2.24 -11.98 -13.40
C ARG A 202 -0.73 -12.24 -13.48
N VAL A 203 -0.31 -13.38 -14.03
CA VAL A 203 1.11 -13.63 -14.31
C VAL A 203 1.66 -12.63 -15.33
N ALA A 204 0.88 -12.30 -16.37
CA ALA A 204 1.24 -11.24 -17.32
C ALA A 204 1.37 -9.87 -16.64
N ALA A 205 0.46 -9.53 -15.72
CA ALA A 205 0.54 -8.31 -14.92
C ALA A 205 1.80 -8.28 -14.04
N ALA A 206 2.10 -9.37 -13.35
CA ALA A 206 3.33 -9.51 -12.57
C ALA A 206 4.60 -9.39 -13.42
N ASN A 207 4.60 -9.96 -14.63
CA ASN A 207 5.73 -9.82 -15.57
C ASN A 207 5.91 -8.38 -16.07
N LEU A 208 4.82 -7.64 -16.30
CA LEU A 208 4.91 -6.19 -16.57
C LEU A 208 5.52 -5.46 -15.37
N ASN A 209 5.04 -5.75 -14.15
CA ASN A 209 5.56 -5.14 -12.92
C ASN A 209 7.06 -5.43 -12.74
N LYS A 210 7.48 -6.68 -12.96
CA LYS A 210 8.87 -7.09 -12.89
C LYS A 210 9.74 -6.36 -13.91
N ARG A 211 9.26 -6.16 -15.15
CA ARG A 211 9.98 -5.39 -16.17
C ARG A 211 10.19 -3.93 -15.77
N ILE A 212 9.19 -3.29 -15.14
CA ILE A 212 9.33 -1.92 -14.62
C ILE A 212 10.40 -1.88 -13.52
N ILE A 213 10.35 -2.81 -12.57
CA ILE A 213 11.35 -2.93 -11.49
C ILE A 213 12.76 -3.17 -12.06
N ASP A 214 12.90 -4.08 -13.02
CA ASP A 214 14.18 -4.40 -13.64
C ASP A 214 14.74 -3.23 -14.44
N SER A 215 13.88 -2.44 -15.10
CA SER A 215 14.27 -1.23 -15.81
C SER A 215 14.84 -0.19 -14.84
N LEU A 216 14.16 0.09 -13.73
CA LEU A 216 14.67 0.99 -12.69
C LEU A 216 15.99 0.48 -12.09
N GLN A 217 16.08 -0.82 -11.82
CA GLN A 217 17.30 -1.45 -11.28
C GLN A 217 18.44 -1.60 -12.30
N SER A 218 18.17 -1.39 -13.59
CA SER A 218 19.20 -1.31 -14.62
C SER A 218 19.87 0.06 -14.65
N ILE A 219 19.12 1.11 -14.29
CA ILE A 219 19.60 2.49 -14.16
C ILE A 219 20.33 2.66 -12.82
N ASP A 220 19.70 2.24 -11.73
CA ASP A 220 20.28 2.24 -10.38
C ASP A 220 20.10 0.85 -9.73
N PRO A 221 21.15 0.03 -9.64
CA PRO A 221 21.05 -1.30 -9.03
C PRO A 221 20.61 -1.30 -7.55
N TYR A 222 20.69 -0.16 -6.87
CA TYR A 222 20.27 0.03 -5.48
C TYR A 222 18.95 0.82 -5.37
N ALA A 223 18.20 0.92 -6.47
CA ALA A 223 16.91 1.59 -6.49
C ALA A 223 15.96 1.06 -5.40
N LYS A 224 15.48 1.99 -4.58
CA LYS A 224 14.43 1.76 -3.59
C LYS A 224 13.07 1.80 -4.27
N ILE A 225 12.51 0.62 -4.51
CA ILE A 225 11.25 0.45 -5.21
C ILE A 225 10.26 -0.24 -4.29
N ILE A 226 9.09 0.37 -4.16
CA ILE A 226 7.92 -0.17 -3.47
C ILE A 226 6.89 -0.51 -4.55
N THR A 227 6.46 -1.76 -4.65
CA THR A 227 5.34 -2.16 -5.50
C THR A 227 4.18 -2.55 -4.61
N MET A 228 3.04 -1.89 -4.79
CA MET A 228 1.86 -2.03 -3.95
C MET A 228 0.61 -2.17 -4.79
N GLY A 229 -0.44 -2.78 -4.24
CA GLY A 229 -1.69 -2.89 -4.97
C GLY A 229 -2.61 -3.98 -4.47
N ASP A 230 -3.82 -3.99 -5.04
CA ASP A 230 -4.67 -5.16 -5.09
C ASP A 230 -4.14 -6.05 -6.21
N LEU A 231 -3.37 -7.06 -5.80
CA LEU A 231 -2.73 -7.97 -6.74
C LEU A 231 -3.67 -9.10 -7.18
N ASN A 232 -4.88 -9.19 -6.63
CA ASN A 232 -5.85 -10.27 -6.89
C ASN A 232 -5.27 -11.70 -6.75
N ASP A 233 -4.14 -11.82 -6.08
CA ASP A 233 -3.42 -13.05 -5.80
C ASP A 233 -2.84 -13.03 -4.40
N ASN A 234 -2.85 -14.20 -3.75
CA ASN A 234 -2.22 -14.37 -2.45
C ASN A 234 -0.69 -14.34 -2.61
N PRO A 235 0.06 -14.06 -1.53
CA PRO A 235 1.53 -14.00 -1.57
C PRO A 235 2.23 -15.27 -2.08
N ASN A 236 1.53 -16.41 -2.09
CA ASN A 236 2.04 -17.71 -2.50
C ASN A 236 1.66 -18.12 -3.92
N ASN A 237 0.92 -17.30 -4.67
CA ASN A 237 0.56 -17.58 -6.06
C ASN A 237 1.75 -17.37 -7.02
N ALA A 238 1.67 -17.98 -8.21
CA ALA A 238 2.73 -17.98 -9.22
C ALA A 238 3.13 -16.56 -9.69
N SER A 239 2.18 -15.63 -9.76
CA SER A 239 2.45 -14.21 -10.06
C SER A 239 3.45 -13.59 -9.07
N LEU A 240 3.38 -13.94 -7.79
CA LEU A 240 4.31 -13.45 -6.76
C LEU A 240 5.59 -14.29 -6.68
N LYS A 241 5.46 -15.62 -6.70
CA LYS A 241 6.58 -16.54 -6.44
C LYS A 241 7.44 -16.83 -7.66
N GLU A 242 6.86 -16.89 -8.85
CA GLU A 242 7.55 -17.27 -10.08
C GLU A 242 7.84 -16.05 -10.96
N ALA A 243 6.84 -15.18 -11.17
CA ALA A 243 7.01 -13.97 -11.99
C ALA A 243 7.78 -12.87 -11.26
N LEU A 244 7.31 -12.41 -10.09
CA LEU A 244 8.06 -11.43 -9.30
C LEU A 244 9.28 -12.03 -8.58
N LYS A 245 9.29 -13.34 -8.33
CA LYS A 245 10.33 -14.02 -7.53
C LYS A 245 10.50 -13.41 -6.13
N ALA A 246 9.38 -12.99 -5.52
CA ALA A 246 9.40 -12.33 -4.23
C ALA A 246 9.73 -13.32 -3.09
N GLU A 247 10.57 -12.91 -2.16
CA GLU A 247 11.03 -13.73 -1.03
C GLU A 247 10.42 -13.27 0.30
N SER A 248 9.97 -14.21 1.13
CA SER A 248 9.38 -13.94 2.45
C SER A 248 10.40 -13.77 3.57
N LYS A 249 11.63 -14.27 3.36
CA LYS A 249 12.71 -14.20 4.34
C LYS A 249 13.71 -13.13 3.89
N LYS A 250 13.87 -12.06 4.68
CA LYS A 250 14.85 -10.97 4.39
C LYS A 250 16.22 -11.50 3.97
N LYS A 251 16.75 -12.53 4.66
CA LYS A 251 18.05 -13.16 4.38
C LYS A 251 18.15 -13.88 3.03
N LYS A 252 17.02 -14.21 2.39
CA LYS A 252 16.97 -14.85 1.06
C LYS A 252 16.83 -13.84 -0.07
N VAL A 253 16.53 -12.57 0.25
CA VAL A 253 16.40 -11.52 -0.73
C VAL A 253 17.80 -11.15 -1.20
N GLY A 254 18.19 -11.65 -2.37
CA GLY A 254 19.47 -11.34 -2.99
C GLY A 254 19.53 -9.94 -3.59
N PHE A 255 20.68 -9.59 -4.18
CA PHE A 255 20.84 -8.35 -4.96
C PHE A 255 19.76 -8.23 -6.03
N LYS A 256 19.17 -7.03 -6.19
CA LYS A 256 17.98 -6.77 -7.04
C LYS A 256 16.74 -7.62 -6.71
N GLY A 257 16.74 -8.27 -5.56
CA GLY A 257 15.63 -9.09 -5.08
C GLY A 257 14.46 -8.26 -4.56
N ILE A 258 13.30 -8.91 -4.47
CA ILE A 258 12.06 -8.34 -3.95
C ILE A 258 11.67 -9.09 -2.69
N TYR A 259 11.32 -8.34 -1.65
CA TYR A 259 10.85 -8.83 -0.37
C TYR A 259 9.33 -8.69 -0.26
N ASN A 260 8.67 -9.77 0.15
CA ASN A 260 7.24 -9.77 0.45
C ASN A 260 7.00 -10.00 1.95
N PRO A 261 6.71 -8.95 2.74
CA PRO A 261 6.43 -9.09 4.16
C PRO A 261 5.06 -9.71 4.48
N PHE A 262 4.17 -9.82 3.50
CA PHE A 262 2.80 -10.31 3.66
C PHE A 262 2.71 -11.84 3.53
N GLU A 263 3.71 -12.53 2.98
CA GLU A 263 3.67 -14.00 2.82
C GLU A 263 3.58 -14.75 4.16
N ASP A 264 4.32 -14.31 5.17
CA ASP A 264 4.26 -14.91 6.50
C ASP A 264 2.95 -14.56 7.23
N GLN A 265 2.39 -13.36 7.01
CA GLN A 265 1.08 -12.97 7.55
C GLN A 265 -0.03 -13.87 6.98
N PHE A 266 0.02 -14.17 5.68
CA PHE A 266 -0.91 -15.11 5.06
C PHE A 266 -0.69 -16.55 5.54
N LYS A 267 0.51 -17.11 5.35
CA LYS A 267 0.76 -18.55 5.56
C LYS A 267 0.81 -18.98 7.02
N LYS A 268 1.33 -18.13 7.91
CA LYS A 268 1.59 -18.51 9.31
C LYS A 268 0.56 -17.94 10.26
N GLN A 269 0.05 -16.76 9.97
CA GLN A 269 -0.92 -16.07 10.83
C GLN A 269 -2.37 -16.21 10.33
N GLY A 270 -2.56 -16.68 9.09
CA GLY A 270 -3.89 -16.87 8.51
C GLY A 270 -4.62 -15.55 8.22
N LEU A 271 -3.88 -14.45 8.07
CA LEU A 271 -4.46 -13.13 7.84
C LEU A 271 -4.80 -12.93 6.36
N GLY A 272 -5.83 -12.11 6.12
CA GLY A 272 -6.25 -11.66 4.79
C GLY A 272 -6.74 -10.22 4.82
N THR A 273 -6.90 -9.65 3.64
CA THR A 273 -7.44 -8.30 3.43
C THR A 273 -8.86 -8.32 2.90
N THR A 274 -9.27 -9.41 2.23
CA THR A 274 -10.63 -9.59 1.71
C THR A 274 -11.10 -11.03 1.90
N GLY A 275 -12.42 -11.24 1.93
CA GLY A 275 -13.05 -12.53 2.17
C GLY A 275 -14.14 -12.87 1.16
N TYR A 276 -14.13 -14.11 0.66
CA TYR A 276 -15.18 -14.62 -0.23
C TYR A 276 -15.46 -16.09 0.06
N ARG A 277 -16.75 -16.44 0.23
CA ARG A 277 -17.22 -17.82 0.51
C ARG A 277 -16.42 -18.53 1.62
N ASP A 278 -16.31 -17.86 2.77
CA ASP A 278 -15.62 -18.37 3.95
C ASP A 278 -14.11 -18.60 3.79
N ALA A 279 -13.49 -18.00 2.77
CA ALA A 279 -12.05 -18.04 2.54
C ALA A 279 -11.45 -16.63 2.54
N TRP A 280 -10.43 -16.44 3.38
CA TRP A 280 -9.59 -15.25 3.36
C TRP A 280 -8.63 -15.25 2.18
N SER A 281 -8.45 -14.07 1.60
CA SER A 281 -7.41 -13.78 0.63
C SER A 281 -6.60 -12.56 1.08
N LEU A 282 -5.30 -12.57 0.81
CA LEU A 282 -4.39 -11.46 1.07
C LEU A 282 -3.94 -10.87 -0.26
N PHE A 283 -4.86 -10.17 -0.93
CA PHE A 283 -4.63 -9.61 -2.26
C PHE A 283 -3.89 -8.28 -2.20
N ASP A 284 -4.24 -7.46 -1.22
CA ASP A 284 -3.62 -6.16 -0.97
C ASP A 284 -2.25 -6.38 -0.32
N GLN A 285 -1.19 -5.99 -1.02
CA GLN A 285 0.19 -6.26 -0.59
C GLN A 285 1.10 -5.07 -0.91
N ILE A 286 2.16 -4.90 -0.11
CA ILE A 286 3.25 -3.94 -0.34
C ILE A 286 4.57 -4.71 -0.31
N LEU A 287 5.27 -4.77 -1.44
CA LEU A 287 6.55 -5.45 -1.60
C LEU A 287 7.65 -4.40 -1.78
N LEU A 288 8.86 -4.73 -1.31
CA LEU A 288 9.98 -3.79 -1.26
C LEU A 288 11.22 -4.41 -1.89
N THR A 289 12.03 -3.64 -2.60
CA THR A 289 13.34 -4.12 -3.08
C THR A 289 14.35 -4.25 -1.94
N GLN A 290 15.37 -5.08 -2.18
CA GLN A 290 16.43 -5.40 -1.22
C GLN A 290 17.06 -4.19 -0.50
N PRO A 291 17.30 -3.01 -1.11
CA PRO A 291 17.88 -1.85 -0.44
C PRO A 291 17.09 -1.32 0.77
N PHE A 292 15.80 -1.66 0.90
CA PHE A 292 15.02 -1.35 2.09
C PHE A 292 15.35 -2.24 3.29
N LEU A 293 16.09 -3.33 3.10
CA LEU A 293 16.36 -4.36 4.12
C LEU A 293 17.72 -4.21 4.79
N GLU A 294 18.52 -3.24 4.35
CA GLU A 294 19.80 -2.91 4.97
C GLU A 294 19.60 -2.43 6.40
N LYS A 295 20.67 -2.54 7.21
CA LYS A 295 20.62 -2.32 8.66
C LYS A 295 21.16 -0.98 9.11
N ASP A 296 21.87 -0.26 8.24
CA ASP A 296 22.21 1.13 8.48
C ASP A 296 20.95 1.98 8.24
N TYR A 297 20.53 2.78 9.21
CA TYR A 297 19.32 3.60 9.08
C TYR A 297 19.63 5.00 8.53
N GLU A 298 20.73 5.17 7.81
CA GLU A 298 21.12 6.45 7.21
C GLU A 298 20.13 6.95 6.15
N THR A 299 19.42 6.00 5.54
CA THR A 299 18.35 6.23 4.56
C THR A 299 17.13 5.40 4.97
N PHE A 300 15.96 5.59 4.34
CA PHE A 300 14.75 4.89 4.76
C PHE A 300 14.86 3.36 4.65
N ARG A 301 14.63 2.66 5.75
CA ARG A 301 14.58 1.18 5.81
C ARG A 301 13.21 0.69 6.19
N TYR A 302 12.87 -0.49 5.70
CA TYR A 302 11.67 -1.21 6.10
C TYR A 302 11.76 -1.66 7.55
N TYR A 303 10.82 -1.19 8.36
CA TYR A 303 10.70 -1.57 9.77
C TYR A 303 9.68 -2.69 9.98
N LYS A 304 8.42 -2.45 9.59
CA LYS A 304 7.28 -3.35 9.86
C LYS A 304 6.20 -3.19 8.79
N SER A 305 5.41 -4.24 8.56
CA SER A 305 4.17 -4.22 7.78
C SER A 305 2.97 -4.56 8.65
N GLY A 306 1.78 -4.17 8.20
CA GLY A 306 0.52 -4.52 8.85
C GLY A 306 -0.69 -4.46 7.93
N ILE A 307 -1.77 -5.11 8.35
CA ILE A 307 -3.12 -4.97 7.80
C ILE A 307 -3.88 -4.08 8.77
N PHE A 308 -4.45 -2.99 8.28
CA PHE A 308 -5.21 -2.05 9.10
C PHE A 308 -6.66 -2.53 9.23
N ASN A 309 -6.95 -3.24 10.31
CA ASN A 309 -8.24 -3.91 10.55
C ASN A 309 -8.91 -3.42 11.85
N LYS A 310 -9.00 -2.10 12.03
CA LYS A 310 -9.68 -1.51 13.20
C LYS A 310 -11.11 -2.01 13.31
N ASN A 311 -11.63 -2.12 14.53
CA ASN A 311 -12.96 -2.68 14.79
C ASN A 311 -14.11 -1.99 14.03
N TYR A 312 -13.96 -0.72 13.62
CA TYR A 312 -14.96 -0.02 12.83
C TYR A 312 -14.97 -0.44 11.34
N LEU A 313 -13.88 -1.05 10.85
CA LEU A 313 -13.75 -1.59 9.50
C LEU A 313 -14.30 -3.01 9.38
N THR A 314 -14.83 -3.60 10.45
CA THR A 314 -15.14 -5.03 10.50
C THR A 314 -16.62 -5.24 10.77
N ASN A 315 -17.24 -6.14 10.01
CA ASN A 315 -18.59 -6.61 10.27
C ASN A 315 -18.65 -7.28 11.66
N LYS A 316 -19.52 -6.76 12.54
CA LYS A 316 -19.61 -7.20 13.94
C LYS A 316 -20.49 -8.44 14.14
N HIS A 317 -21.48 -8.62 13.27
CA HIS A 317 -22.53 -9.62 13.39
C HIS A 317 -22.92 -10.21 12.02
N GLY A 318 -23.76 -11.24 12.04
CA GLY A 318 -24.30 -11.87 10.83
C GLY A 318 -23.31 -12.76 10.09
N ARG A 319 -23.71 -13.17 8.88
CA ARG A 319 -22.95 -14.08 8.02
C ARG A 319 -21.54 -13.57 7.71
N TYR A 320 -21.35 -12.26 7.65
CA TYR A 320 -20.08 -11.64 7.29
C TYR A 320 -19.21 -11.25 8.50
N LYS A 321 -19.57 -11.70 9.71
CA LYS A 321 -18.82 -11.35 10.94
C LYS A 321 -17.32 -11.62 10.78
N GLY A 322 -16.52 -10.61 11.06
CA GLY A 322 -15.05 -10.68 10.95
C GLY A 322 -14.49 -10.24 9.59
N TYR A 323 -15.30 -10.12 8.55
CA TYR A 323 -14.88 -9.59 7.25
C TYR A 323 -14.91 -8.06 7.22
N PRO A 324 -14.19 -7.43 6.26
CA PRO A 324 -14.29 -6.01 6.02
C PRO A 324 -15.74 -5.55 5.87
N PHE A 325 -16.06 -4.43 6.49
CA PHE A 325 -17.36 -3.79 6.43
C PHE A 325 -17.44 -3.01 5.11
N ARG A 326 -17.87 -3.73 4.07
CA ARG A 326 -17.99 -3.24 2.69
C ARG A 326 -19.01 -2.13 2.53
N SER A 327 -18.77 -1.19 1.62
CA SER A 327 -19.66 -0.09 1.23
C SER A 327 -20.99 -0.60 0.67
N PHE A 328 -20.96 -1.62 -0.19
CA PHE A 328 -22.15 -2.03 -0.93
C PHE A 328 -22.49 -3.50 -0.69
N ALA A 329 -23.76 -3.79 -0.43
CA ALA A 329 -24.29 -5.14 -0.32
C ALA A 329 -25.74 -5.18 -0.78
N ASP A 330 -26.09 -6.24 -1.51
CA ASP A 330 -27.46 -6.53 -1.96
C ASP A 330 -28.14 -5.33 -2.66
N GLY A 331 -27.38 -4.60 -3.48
CA GLY A 331 -27.86 -3.43 -4.24
C GLY A 331 -28.04 -2.15 -3.42
N SER A 332 -27.51 -2.10 -2.20
CA SER A 332 -27.66 -0.96 -1.28
C SER A 332 -26.33 -0.55 -0.65
N PHE A 333 -26.24 0.73 -0.27
CA PHE A 333 -25.15 1.23 0.56
C PHE A 333 -25.38 0.82 2.02
N THR A 334 -24.35 0.27 2.65
CA THR A 334 -24.43 -0.30 4.00
C THR A 334 -23.98 0.66 5.10
N ASP A 335 -23.53 1.87 4.73
CA ASP A 335 -22.73 2.76 5.57
C ASP A 335 -21.31 2.23 5.90
N GLY A 336 -20.85 1.24 5.12
CA GLY A 336 -19.52 0.66 5.24
C GLY A 336 -18.41 1.45 4.53
N PHE A 337 -17.25 0.80 4.45
CA PHE A 337 -15.99 1.36 3.97
C PHE A 337 -15.55 0.68 2.67
N SER A 338 -14.96 -0.50 2.77
CA SER A 338 -14.44 -1.26 1.63
C SER A 338 -14.56 -2.74 1.96
N ASP A 339 -14.73 -3.58 0.94
CA ASP A 339 -14.60 -5.02 1.09
C ASP A 339 -13.13 -5.48 1.22
N HIS A 340 -12.20 -4.54 1.31
CA HIS A 340 -10.79 -4.74 1.59
C HIS A 340 -10.37 -4.02 2.88
N PHE A 341 -9.49 -4.63 3.67
CA PHE A 341 -8.70 -3.93 4.68
C PHE A 341 -7.49 -3.25 4.02
N PRO A 342 -7.16 -2.00 4.38
CA PRO A 342 -5.92 -1.38 3.94
C PRO A 342 -4.68 -2.13 4.45
N VAL A 343 -3.58 -2.01 3.72
CA VAL A 343 -2.27 -2.49 4.17
C VAL A 343 -1.27 -1.36 4.26
N TYR A 344 -0.27 -1.49 5.12
CA TYR A 344 0.76 -0.48 5.30
C TYR A 344 2.12 -1.07 5.64
N VAL A 345 3.15 -0.26 5.41
CA VAL A 345 4.51 -0.47 5.89
C VAL A 345 5.02 0.79 6.59
N TYR A 346 5.88 0.59 7.58
CA TYR A 346 6.66 1.65 8.19
C TYR A 346 8.06 1.70 7.61
N LEU A 347 8.43 2.89 7.14
CA LEU A 347 9.80 3.23 6.76
C LEU A 347 10.42 4.07 7.87
N VAL A 348 11.64 3.72 8.28
CA VAL A 348 12.35 4.44 9.34
C VAL A 348 13.72 4.89 8.88
N LYS A 349 14.13 6.08 9.31
CA LYS A 349 15.42 6.70 9.01
C LYS A 349 15.94 7.41 10.26
N GLU A 350 17.20 7.23 10.58
CA GLU A 350 17.87 7.91 11.69
C GLU A 350 17.97 9.42 11.40
N VAL A 351 17.62 10.24 12.38
CA VAL A 351 17.78 11.69 12.33
C VAL A 351 19.18 12.00 12.88
N LYS A 352 20.08 12.48 12.02
CA LYS A 352 21.37 13.02 12.46
C LYS A 352 21.13 14.39 13.06
N ASP A 353 21.58 14.64 14.28
CA ASP A 353 21.53 15.99 14.87
C ASP A 353 22.44 16.91 14.03
N GLU A 354 22.01 18.15 13.76
CA GLU A 354 22.65 19.08 12.80
C GLU A 354 24.13 19.43 13.12
N GLY A 355 24.68 18.98 14.24
CA GLY A 355 26.06 19.24 14.69
C GLY A 355 27.15 18.29 14.17
N GLU A 356 26.81 17.17 13.52
CA GLU A 356 27.83 16.21 13.00
C GLU A 356 28.22 16.45 11.54
N SER A 357 27.51 17.31 10.80
CA SER A 357 27.75 17.53 9.37
C SER A 357 28.98 18.37 9.03
N THR A 358 29.67 18.96 10.02
CA THR A 358 30.81 19.88 9.80
C THR A 358 32.17 19.31 10.22
N LYS A 359 32.36 17.99 10.25
CA LYS A 359 33.69 17.40 10.44
C LYS A 359 33.99 16.35 9.36
N ASN A 360 34.42 16.83 8.20
CA ASN A 360 35.32 16.12 7.30
C ASN A 360 36.36 17.11 6.77
#